data_AF-A0A7G8Z975-F1
#
_entry.id   AF-A0A7G8Z975-F1
#
_cell.length_a   1.000
_cell.length_b   1.000
_cell.length_c   1.000
_cell.angle_alpha   90.00
_cell.angle_beta   90.00
_cell.angle_gamma   90.00
#
_symmetry.space_group_name_H-M   'P 1'
#
loop_
_entity.id
_entity.type
_entity.pdbx_description
1 polymer ?
#
loop_
_entity_poly.entity_id
_entity_poly.type
_entity_poly.pdbx_seq_one_letter_code
_entity_poly.pdbx_strand_id
1 'polypeptide(L)'
;MVKPNLILFRQSQWFLQVLNILPKNFWKTAMHYYFSIIMRIVQVTILIIIIAANTMHMLKRVTDKKERILIFGPIIFNIMNLLKLFSIYYRSSAIIKCLEHMTVDWTEIKNEEDKKIMIDNMQWGERLTFLCASVMYSGAVGYVVIMPLTVHMLTRNERNISMRVPIFPGYDVAFEAQHTPVYEAVMITYFYSAFILYSILIFSNHLAIQFVQHARGQLQIIKRNFNILGRNSNDCKIADLINRHVRVSKFAILLKQVLHEICLTDVIFTTLTICMCEYSVLQMWRNNDMVSVIIYVIMTLVMCLSPLMFCWLSEIMEKQFTDITQIYMTSWYNFNGQNYIVLIILIAQVSRKINAGIMDMSFESFAKVRIF
;
A
#
# COMPACT_ATOMS: atom_id res chain seq x y z
N MET A 1 -20.42 -11.62 21.32
CA MET A 1 -20.13 -10.18 21.47
C MET A 1 -18.65 -10.02 21.11
N VAL A 2 -18.18 -9.33 20.07
CA VAL A 2 -18.66 -8.31 19.14
C VAL A 2 -18.41 -8.86 17.73
N LYS A 3 -19.43 -8.97 16.86
CA LYS A 3 -19.17 -9.03 15.41
C LYS A 3 -18.91 -7.58 15.01
N PRO A 4 -17.70 -7.17 14.63
CA PRO A 4 -17.50 -5.79 14.25
C PRO A 4 -18.25 -5.55 12.95
N ASN A 5 -18.86 -4.39 12.82
CA ASN A 5 -19.43 -3.85 11.60
C ASN A 5 -18.32 -3.56 10.56
N LEU A 6 -17.49 -4.56 10.23
CA LEU A 6 -16.48 -4.47 9.16
C LEU A 6 -17.11 -4.42 7.77
N ILE A 7 -18.44 -4.59 7.68
CA ILE A 7 -19.23 -4.42 6.45
C ILE A 7 -18.99 -3.03 5.85
N LEU A 8 -18.71 -2.02 6.69
CA LEU A 8 -18.44 -0.66 6.24
C LEU A 8 -17.11 -0.53 5.47
N PHE A 9 -16.15 -1.44 5.70
CA PHE A 9 -14.82 -1.42 5.08
C PHE A 9 -14.59 -2.67 4.23
N ARG A 10 -15.47 -2.90 3.26
CA ARG A 10 -15.45 -4.10 2.41
C ARG A 10 -14.10 -4.32 1.72
N GLN A 11 -13.47 -3.26 1.21
CA GLN A 11 -12.15 -3.35 0.57
C GLN A 11 -11.09 -3.80 1.57
N SER A 12 -11.02 -3.19 2.76
CA SER A 12 -10.05 -3.56 3.79
C SER A 12 -10.25 -5.00 4.24
N GLN A 13 -11.50 -5.44 4.39
CA GLN A 13 -11.83 -6.82 4.73
C GLN A 13 -11.33 -7.79 3.66
N TRP A 14 -11.52 -7.48 2.38
CA TRP A 14 -11.05 -8.31 1.27
C TRP A 14 -9.53 -8.52 1.33
N PHE A 15 -8.74 -7.45 1.47
CA PHE A 15 -7.29 -7.57 1.55
C PHE A 15 -6.82 -8.35 2.79
N LEU A 16 -7.45 -8.10 3.95
CA LEU A 16 -7.13 -8.83 5.19
C LEU A 16 -7.42 -10.34 5.07
N GLN A 17 -8.45 -10.71 4.30
CA GLN A 17 -8.77 -12.11 3.99
C GLN A 17 -7.74 -12.70 3.01
N VAL A 18 -7.43 -12.01 1.91
CA VAL A 18 -6.44 -12.46 0.92
C VAL A 18 -5.07 -12.72 1.55
N LEU A 19 -4.64 -11.85 2.46
CA LEU A 19 -3.35 -11.93 3.14
C LEU A 19 -3.38 -12.71 4.47
N ASN A 20 -4.54 -13.25 4.85
CA ASN A 20 -4.73 -14.07 6.07
C ASN A 20 -4.31 -13.37 7.38
N ILE A 21 -4.60 -12.07 7.51
CA ILE A 21 -4.19 -11.22 8.66
C ILE A 21 -5.24 -11.20 9.79
N LEU A 22 -6.46 -11.66 9.53
CA LEU A 22 -7.58 -11.53 10.47
C LEU A 22 -7.32 -12.23 11.83
N PRO A 23 -7.64 -11.56 12.96
CA PRO A 23 -7.41 -12.11 14.28
C PRO A 23 -8.41 -13.24 14.60
N LYS A 24 -8.07 -14.07 15.60
CA LYS A 24 -8.83 -15.29 15.97
C LYS A 24 -10.34 -15.05 16.10
N ASN A 25 -10.73 -13.92 16.67
CA ASN A 25 -12.13 -13.58 16.96
C ASN A 25 -13.00 -13.35 15.71
N PHE A 26 -12.40 -13.17 14.53
CA PHE A 26 -13.16 -13.05 13.27
C PHE A 26 -13.59 -14.40 12.70
N TRP A 27 -12.93 -15.49 13.10
CA TRP A 27 -13.21 -16.81 12.57
C TRP A 27 -14.33 -17.47 13.38
N LYS A 28 -15.34 -17.98 12.67
CA LYS A 28 -16.51 -18.65 13.30
C LYS A 28 -16.11 -19.91 14.07
N THR A 29 -15.04 -20.59 13.64
CA THR A 29 -14.51 -21.79 14.30
C THR A 29 -12.98 -21.78 14.34
N ALA A 30 -12.41 -22.49 15.32
CA ALA A 30 -10.96 -22.64 15.47
C ALA A 30 -10.28 -23.22 14.23
N MET A 31 -10.97 -24.11 13.49
CA MET A 31 -10.48 -24.70 12.25
C MET A 31 -10.15 -23.64 11.19
N HIS A 32 -11.03 -22.66 10.97
CA HIS A 32 -10.77 -21.59 9.98
C HIS A 32 -9.59 -20.70 10.39
N TYR A 33 -9.38 -20.50 11.69
CA TYR A 33 -8.23 -19.76 12.19
C TYR A 33 -6.91 -20.50 11.93
N TYR A 34 -6.84 -21.81 12.22
CA TYR A 34 -5.65 -22.61 11.91
C TYR A 34 -5.40 -22.71 10.40
N PHE A 35 -6.46 -22.82 9.60
CA PHE A 35 -6.36 -22.77 8.14
C PHE A 35 -5.73 -21.46 7.66
N SER A 36 -6.15 -20.32 8.19
CA SER A 36 -5.56 -19.00 7.90
C SER A 36 -4.07 -18.93 8.24
N ILE A 37 -3.64 -19.53 9.36
CA ILE A 37 -2.21 -19.61 9.72
C ILE A 37 -1.45 -20.47 8.71
N ILE A 38 -1.99 -21.64 8.34
CA ILE A 38 -1.35 -22.53 7.35
C ILE A 38 -1.20 -21.82 6.02
N MET A 39 -2.26 -21.16 5.54
CA MET A 39 -2.23 -20.40 4.29
C MET A 39 -1.19 -19.28 4.33
N ARG A 40 -1.03 -18.59 5.47
CA ARG A 40 0.03 -17.59 5.67
C ARG A 40 1.43 -18.16 5.50
N ILE A 41 1.68 -19.32 6.12
CA ILE A 41 2.97 -20.02 6.03
C ILE A 41 3.22 -20.43 4.58
N VAL A 42 2.21 -20.96 3.90
CA VAL A 42 2.29 -21.36 2.49
C VAL A 42 2.62 -20.16 1.60
N GLN A 43 1.94 -19.02 1.77
CA GLN A 43 2.21 -17.79 1.00
C GLN A 43 3.66 -17.32 1.16
N VAL A 44 4.15 -17.22 2.39
CA VAL A 44 5.53 -16.82 2.68
C VAL A 44 6.53 -17.82 2.08
N THR A 45 6.26 -19.12 2.23
CA THR A 45 7.14 -20.18 1.71
C THR A 45 7.23 -20.13 0.20
N ILE A 46 6.12 -19.93 -0.51
CA ILE A 46 6.11 -19.79 -1.98
C ILE A 46 6.95 -18.61 -2.42
N LEU A 47 6.81 -17.44 -1.77
CA LEU A 47 7.60 -16.26 -2.12
C LEU A 47 9.11 -16.47 -1.90
N ILE A 48 9.49 -17.12 -0.80
CA ILE A 48 10.90 -17.44 -0.50
C ILE A 48 11.45 -18.42 -1.54
N ILE A 49 10.70 -19.47 -1.90
CA ILE A 49 11.11 -20.45 -2.91
C ILE A 49 11.35 -19.76 -4.26
N ILE A 50 10.47 -18.83 -4.67
CA ILE A 50 10.62 -18.09 -5.93
C ILE A 50 11.87 -17.19 -5.89
N ILE A 51 12.09 -16.45 -4.80
CA ILE A 51 13.30 -15.64 -4.64
C ILE A 51 14.56 -16.52 -4.73
N ALA A 52 14.56 -17.65 -4.04
CA ALA A 52 15.68 -18.59 -4.05
C ALA A 52 15.91 -19.17 -5.45
N ALA A 53 14.85 -19.60 -6.14
CA ALA A 53 14.92 -20.16 -7.50
C ALA A 53 15.47 -19.13 -8.50
N ASN A 54 14.94 -17.90 -8.50
CA ASN A 54 15.39 -16.83 -9.39
C ASN A 54 16.85 -16.45 -9.12
N THR A 55 17.25 -16.40 -7.85
CA THR A 55 18.63 -16.12 -7.45
C THR A 55 19.57 -17.23 -7.91
N MET A 56 19.18 -18.49 -7.73
CA MET A 56 19.97 -19.65 -8.16
C MET A 56 20.13 -19.71 -9.67
N HIS A 57 19.09 -19.41 -10.43
CA HIS A 57 19.18 -19.31 -11.88
C HIS A 57 20.12 -18.19 -12.31
N MET A 58 19.99 -17.00 -11.72
CA MET A 58 20.87 -15.87 -12.01
C MET A 58 22.35 -16.19 -11.75
N LEU A 59 22.65 -16.93 -10.67
CA LEU A 59 24.02 -17.31 -10.32
C LEU A 59 24.59 -18.45 -11.18
N LYS A 60 23.78 -19.48 -11.50
CA LYS A 60 24.26 -20.72 -12.14
C LYS A 60 24.13 -20.73 -13.66
N ARG A 61 23.10 -20.08 -14.21
CA ARG A 61 22.73 -20.19 -15.63
C ARG A 61 23.07 -18.95 -16.44
N VAL A 62 22.98 -17.78 -15.81
CA VAL A 62 23.22 -16.52 -16.53
C VAL A 62 24.68 -16.13 -16.43
N THR A 63 25.39 -16.15 -17.55
CA THR A 63 26.80 -15.75 -17.64
C THR A 63 26.96 -14.29 -18.09
N ASP A 64 26.05 -13.78 -18.92
CA ASP A 64 26.07 -12.38 -19.35
C ASP A 64 25.66 -11.44 -18.21
N LYS A 65 26.53 -10.47 -17.91
CA LYS A 65 26.28 -9.44 -16.90
C LYS A 65 25.03 -8.62 -17.20
N LYS A 66 24.71 -8.36 -18.48
CA LYS A 66 23.54 -7.57 -18.87
C LYS A 66 22.23 -8.31 -18.58
N GLU A 67 22.19 -9.60 -18.87
CA GLU A 67 21.03 -10.45 -18.58
C GLU A 67 20.85 -10.66 -17.06
N ARG A 68 21.95 -10.71 -16.29
CA ARG A 68 21.86 -10.76 -14.81
C ARG A 68 21.12 -9.56 -14.24
N ILE A 69 21.37 -8.36 -14.76
CA ILE A 69 20.71 -7.13 -14.29
C ILE A 69 19.20 -7.19 -14.55
N LEU A 70 18.77 -7.76 -15.69
CA LEU A 70 17.35 -7.92 -16.02
C LEU A 70 16.62 -8.85 -15.04
N ILE A 71 17.26 -9.92 -14.57
CA ILE A 71 16.69 -10.84 -13.57
C ILE A 71 16.78 -10.26 -12.15
N PHE A 72 17.77 -9.41 -11.90
CA PHE A 72 17.97 -8.78 -10.60
C PHE A 72 16.81 -7.86 -10.20
N GLY A 73 16.22 -7.12 -11.15
CA GLY A 73 15.04 -6.27 -10.91
C GLY A 73 13.86 -7.03 -10.28
N PRO A 74 13.36 -8.11 -10.91
CA PRO A 74 12.33 -8.97 -10.32
C PRO A 74 12.69 -9.55 -8.96
N ILE A 75 13.95 -9.92 -8.72
CA ILE A 75 14.39 -10.42 -7.39
C ILE A 75 14.24 -9.33 -6.34
N ILE A 76 14.72 -8.12 -6.60
CA ILE A 76 14.56 -6.95 -5.71
C ILE A 76 13.07 -6.70 -5.44
N PHE A 77 12.22 -6.72 -6.47
CA PHE A 77 10.79 -6.50 -6.33
C PHE A 77 10.11 -7.58 -5.46
N ASN A 78 10.52 -8.84 -5.57
CA ASN A 78 10.02 -9.91 -4.72
C ASN A 78 10.47 -9.73 -3.26
N ILE A 79 11.74 -9.40 -3.03
CA ILE A 79 12.29 -9.13 -1.70
C ILE A 79 11.57 -7.95 -1.04
N MET A 80 11.33 -6.87 -1.78
CA MET A 80 10.57 -5.71 -1.32
C MET A 80 9.20 -6.10 -0.77
N ASN A 81 8.41 -6.83 -1.55
CA ASN A 81 7.06 -7.21 -1.15
C ASN A 81 7.06 -8.24 -0.02
N LEU A 82 8.07 -9.12 0.06
CA LEU A 82 8.24 -10.02 1.19
C LEU A 82 8.52 -9.24 2.49
N LEU A 83 9.38 -8.23 2.45
CA LEU A 83 9.65 -7.35 3.60
C LEU A 83 8.42 -6.52 3.99
N LYS A 84 7.66 -6.01 3.01
CA LYS A 84 6.36 -5.36 3.29
C LYS A 84 5.37 -6.32 3.95
N LEU A 85 5.30 -7.57 3.48
CA LEU A 85 4.43 -8.58 4.08
C LEU A 85 4.78 -8.83 5.54
N PHE A 86 6.07 -8.98 5.86
CA PHE A 86 6.53 -9.10 7.25
C PHE A 86 6.21 -7.84 8.06
N SER A 87 6.38 -6.66 7.49
CA SER A 87 6.02 -5.38 8.13
C SER A 87 4.52 -5.33 8.47
N ILE A 88 3.66 -5.74 7.53
CA ILE A 88 2.21 -5.82 7.73
C ILE A 88 1.86 -6.84 8.81
N TYR A 89 2.49 -8.01 8.82
CA TYR A 89 2.28 -9.01 9.88
C TYR A 89 2.73 -8.51 11.25
N TYR A 90 3.90 -7.88 11.32
CA TYR A 90 4.43 -7.28 12.54
C TYR A 90 3.49 -6.18 13.09
N ARG A 91 2.94 -5.34 12.20
CA ARG A 91 2.00 -4.26 12.55
C ARG A 91 0.52 -4.68 12.56
N SER A 92 0.20 -5.97 12.40
CA SER A 92 -1.19 -6.46 12.27
C SER A 92 -2.08 -6.03 13.44
N SER A 93 -1.59 -6.10 14.68
CA SER A 93 -2.33 -5.64 15.86
C SER A 93 -2.64 -4.13 15.80
N ALA A 94 -1.69 -3.31 15.32
CA ALA A 94 -1.90 -1.87 15.18
C ALA A 94 -2.87 -1.54 14.03
N ILE A 95 -2.81 -2.29 12.92
CA ILE A 95 -3.79 -2.19 11.81
C ILE A 95 -5.21 -2.48 12.34
N ILE A 96 -5.38 -3.57 13.09
CA ILE A 96 -6.68 -3.94 13.67
C ILE A 96 -7.17 -2.85 14.62
N LYS A 97 -6.32 -2.32 15.49
CA LYS A 97 -6.66 -1.19 16.38
C LYS A 97 -7.10 0.05 15.61
N CYS A 98 -6.48 0.35 14.47
CA CYS A 98 -6.91 1.46 13.61
C CYS A 98 -8.31 1.20 13.04
N LEU A 99 -8.59 0.00 12.54
CA LEU A 99 -9.91 -0.35 12.00
C LEU A 99 -11.00 -0.35 13.08
N GLU A 100 -10.67 -0.82 14.29
CA GLU A 100 -11.57 -0.74 15.46
C GLU A 100 -11.85 0.72 15.81
N HIS A 101 -10.81 1.56 15.89
CA HIS A 101 -10.97 2.99 16.13
C HIS A 101 -11.90 3.64 15.11
N MET A 102 -11.68 3.36 13.81
CA MET A 102 -12.54 3.85 12.74
C MET A 102 -13.99 3.36 12.92
N THR A 103 -14.19 2.09 13.24
CA THR A 103 -15.52 1.51 13.46
C THR A 103 -16.26 2.21 14.60
N VAL A 104 -15.58 2.48 15.72
CA VAL A 104 -16.17 3.20 16.85
C VAL A 104 -16.53 4.63 16.45
N ASP A 105 -15.62 5.33 15.76
CA ASP A 105 -15.89 6.69 15.26
C ASP A 105 -17.15 6.72 14.38
N TRP A 106 -17.33 5.73 13.50
CA TRP A 106 -18.53 5.63 12.67
C TRP A 106 -19.82 5.41 13.46
N THR A 107 -19.77 4.61 14.52
CA THR A 107 -20.95 4.36 15.37
C THR A 107 -21.33 5.55 16.25
N GLU A 108 -20.39 6.46 16.53
CA GLU A 108 -20.64 7.63 17.38
C GLU A 108 -21.21 8.83 16.61
N ILE A 109 -21.21 8.80 15.27
CA ILE A 109 -21.73 9.90 14.44
C ILE A 109 -23.26 9.90 14.48
N LYS A 110 -23.82 10.96 15.08
CA LYS A 110 -25.28 11.18 15.16
C LYS A 110 -25.81 12.19 14.14
N ASN A 111 -24.98 13.16 13.74
CA ASN A 111 -25.37 14.21 12.82
C ASN A 111 -25.26 13.72 11.37
N GLU A 112 -26.33 13.87 10.59
CA GLU A 112 -26.36 13.46 9.18
C GLU A 112 -25.36 14.23 8.31
N GLU A 113 -25.07 15.49 8.63
CA GLU A 113 -24.04 16.25 7.91
C GLU A 113 -22.63 15.75 8.21
N ASP A 114 -22.34 15.39 9.46
CA ASP A 114 -21.06 14.79 9.86
C ASP A 114 -20.90 13.41 9.21
N LYS A 115 -21.99 12.64 9.14
CA LYS A 115 -22.05 11.35 8.46
C LYS A 115 -21.80 11.49 6.97
N LYS A 116 -22.38 12.52 6.32
CA LYS A 116 -22.13 12.82 4.91
C LYS A 116 -20.66 13.10 4.65
N ILE A 117 -20.01 13.92 5.49
CA ILE A 117 -18.57 14.20 5.38
C ILE A 117 -17.74 12.91 5.45
N MET A 118 -18.05 12.01 6.38
CA MET A 118 -17.36 10.73 6.51
C MET A 118 -17.59 9.80 5.32
N ILE A 119 -18.83 9.73 4.80
CA ILE A 119 -19.17 8.94 3.60
C ILE A 119 -18.39 9.46 2.39
N ASP A 120 -18.36 10.78 2.20
CA ASP A 120 -17.68 11.39 1.05
C ASP A 120 -16.18 11.07 1.06
N ASN A 121 -15.50 11.21 2.22
CA ASN A 121 -14.08 10.88 2.35
C ASN A 121 -13.82 9.37 2.18
N MET A 122 -14.67 8.50 2.74
CA MET A 122 -14.57 7.05 2.58
C MET A 122 -14.71 6.64 1.12
N GLN A 123 -15.76 7.10 0.43
CA GLN A 123 -15.99 6.79 -0.99
C GLN A 123 -14.85 7.31 -1.86
N TRP A 124 -14.34 8.51 -1.56
CA TRP A 124 -13.19 9.07 -2.27
C TRP A 124 -11.95 8.17 -2.11
N GLY A 125 -11.67 7.70 -0.89
CA GLY A 125 -10.61 6.73 -0.62
C GLY A 125 -10.81 5.37 -1.29
N GLU A 126 -12.03 4.86 -1.34
CA GLU A 126 -12.35 3.59 -2.01
C GLU A 126 -12.17 3.67 -3.53
N ARG A 127 -12.61 4.77 -4.16
CA ARG A 127 -12.42 5.01 -5.60
C ARG A 127 -10.95 5.15 -5.96
N LEU A 128 -10.20 5.88 -5.14
CA LEU A 128 -8.76 6.03 -5.32
C LEU A 128 -8.03 4.69 -5.17
N THR A 129 -8.38 3.89 -4.16
CA THR A 129 -7.83 2.52 -4.00
C THR A 129 -8.10 1.70 -5.25
N PHE A 130 -9.34 1.72 -5.76
CA PHE A 130 -9.71 0.97 -6.95
C PHE A 130 -8.93 1.41 -8.20
N LEU A 131 -8.73 2.72 -8.38
CA LEU A 131 -7.91 3.26 -9.47
C LEU A 131 -6.44 2.83 -9.35
N CYS A 132 -5.84 2.90 -8.15
CA CYS A 132 -4.49 2.42 -7.94
C CYS A 132 -4.39 0.91 -8.23
N ALA A 133 -5.33 0.13 -7.73
CA ALA A 133 -5.37 -1.31 -7.94
C ALA A 133 -5.48 -1.67 -9.43
N SER A 134 -6.34 -0.99 -10.20
CA SER A 134 -6.51 -1.27 -11.62
C SER A 134 -5.23 -0.97 -12.40
N VAL A 135 -4.58 0.17 -12.15
CA VAL A 135 -3.33 0.53 -12.80
C VAL A 135 -2.22 -0.45 -12.44
N MET A 136 -2.07 -0.81 -11.16
CA MET A 136 -1.02 -1.72 -10.69
C MET A 136 -1.21 -3.15 -11.21
N TYR A 137 -2.44 -3.68 -11.21
CA TYR A 137 -2.72 -4.98 -11.80
C TYR A 137 -2.59 -4.97 -13.33
N SER A 138 -2.92 -3.87 -14.02
CA SER A 138 -2.71 -3.78 -15.47
C SER A 138 -1.24 -3.84 -15.85
N GLY A 139 -0.37 -3.17 -15.07
CA GLY A 139 1.08 -3.31 -15.18
C GLY A 139 1.49 -4.77 -15.00
N ALA A 140 1.03 -5.42 -13.91
CA ALA A 140 1.31 -6.82 -13.62
C ALA A 140 1.00 -7.74 -14.81
N VAL A 141 -0.17 -7.58 -15.43
CA VAL A 141 -0.57 -8.36 -16.61
C VAL A 141 0.37 -8.10 -17.78
N GLY A 142 0.76 -6.85 -18.03
CA GLY A 142 1.73 -6.50 -19.06
C GLY A 142 3.04 -7.29 -18.93
N TYR A 143 3.63 -7.31 -17.74
CA TYR A 143 4.92 -7.97 -17.53
C TYR A 143 4.83 -9.49 -17.35
N VAL A 144 3.83 -9.99 -16.62
CA VAL A 144 3.71 -11.41 -16.29
C VAL A 144 3.07 -12.21 -17.43
N VAL A 145 2.20 -11.60 -18.24
CA VAL A 145 1.47 -12.30 -19.32
C VAL A 145 1.96 -11.86 -20.69
N ILE A 146 1.94 -10.55 -20.99
CA ILE A 146 2.14 -10.05 -22.35
C ILE A 146 3.61 -10.19 -22.78
N MET A 147 4.56 -9.83 -21.92
CA MET A 147 5.99 -9.91 -22.24
C MET A 147 6.45 -11.34 -22.62
N PRO A 148 6.17 -12.39 -21.82
CA PRO A 148 6.52 -13.75 -22.23
C PRO A 148 5.85 -14.22 -23.52
N LEU A 149 4.57 -13.88 -23.73
CA LEU A 149 3.84 -14.28 -24.93
C LEU A 149 4.42 -13.63 -26.19
N THR A 150 4.83 -12.38 -26.11
CA THR A 150 5.38 -11.63 -27.25
C THR A 150 6.80 -12.10 -27.59
N VAL A 151 7.65 -12.33 -26.59
CA VAL A 151 8.97 -12.98 -26.78
C VAL A 151 8.81 -14.39 -27.38
N HIS A 152 7.82 -15.15 -26.93
CA HIS A 152 7.53 -16.48 -27.48
C HIS A 152 7.12 -16.43 -28.97
N MET A 153 6.25 -15.49 -29.35
CA MET A 153 5.82 -15.32 -30.74
C MET A 153 6.98 -14.92 -31.66
N LEU A 154 7.85 -14.01 -31.20
CA LEU A 154 9.01 -13.55 -31.98
C LEU A 154 10.05 -14.66 -32.17
N THR A 155 10.38 -15.40 -31.11
CA THR A 155 11.38 -16.48 -31.15
C THR A 155 10.92 -17.73 -31.91
N ARG A 156 9.61 -18.03 -31.91
CA ARG A 156 9.02 -19.14 -32.67
C ARG A 156 9.11 -18.96 -34.18
N ASN A 157 9.07 -17.71 -34.67
CA ASN A 157 9.20 -17.42 -36.10
C ASN A 157 10.66 -17.57 -36.59
N GLU A 158 11.65 -17.40 -35.71
CA GLU A 158 13.08 -17.49 -36.08
C GLU A 158 13.67 -18.89 -35.91
N ARG A 159 13.17 -19.69 -34.96
CA ARG A 159 13.63 -21.04 -34.69
C ARG A 159 12.45 -21.98 -34.85
N ASN A 160 12.43 -22.80 -35.89
CA ASN A 160 11.46 -23.90 -36.14
C ASN A 160 11.51 -24.98 -35.03
N ILE A 161 11.40 -24.61 -33.76
CA ILE A 161 11.52 -25.48 -32.59
C ILE A 161 10.36 -25.14 -31.64
N SER A 162 9.58 -26.15 -31.27
CA SER A 162 8.44 -26.05 -30.35
C SER A 162 8.88 -25.99 -28.87
N MET A 163 9.78 -25.08 -28.50
CA MET A 163 10.13 -24.86 -27.09
C MET A 163 9.10 -23.93 -26.43
N ARG A 164 8.42 -24.43 -25.38
CA ARG A 164 7.58 -23.59 -24.51
C ARG A 164 8.50 -22.67 -23.71
N VAL A 165 8.43 -21.36 -23.96
CA VAL A 165 9.30 -20.38 -23.31
C VAL A 165 8.79 -20.11 -21.88
N PRO A 166 9.65 -20.24 -20.86
CA PRO A 166 9.33 -19.85 -19.48
C PRO A 166 8.80 -18.43 -19.36
N ILE A 167 7.78 -18.21 -18.53
CA ILE A 167 7.39 -16.86 -18.10
C ILE A 167 8.41 -16.24 -17.14
N PHE A 168 9.07 -17.05 -16.31
CA PHE A 168 10.13 -16.59 -15.40
C PHE A 168 11.30 -17.59 -15.30
N PRO A 169 12.55 -17.12 -15.28
CA PRO A 169 13.75 -17.94 -15.09
C PRO A 169 13.87 -18.43 -13.63
N GLY A 170 14.28 -19.68 -13.36
CA GLY A 170 14.37 -20.18 -11.97
C GLY A 170 14.12 -21.67 -11.81
N TYR A 171 13.04 -22.16 -12.43
CA TYR A 171 12.55 -23.53 -12.24
C TYR A 171 13.39 -24.59 -12.97
N ASP A 172 14.11 -24.16 -14.02
CA ASP A 172 15.04 -24.94 -14.84
C ASP A 172 16.29 -25.40 -14.07
N VAL A 173 16.47 -24.90 -12.84
CA VAL A 173 17.52 -25.35 -11.92
C VAL A 173 17.11 -26.63 -11.18
N ALA A 174 15.80 -26.84 -10.97
CA ALA A 174 15.30 -27.94 -10.13
C ALA A 174 14.66 -29.07 -10.94
N PHE A 175 13.90 -28.77 -12.00
CA PHE A 175 13.19 -29.78 -12.80
C PHE A 175 13.04 -29.36 -14.28
N GLU A 176 12.96 -30.34 -15.19
CA GLU A 176 12.62 -30.11 -16.61
C GLU A 176 11.13 -29.77 -16.78
N ALA A 177 10.77 -28.51 -16.54
CA ALA A 177 9.36 -28.07 -16.59
C ALA A 177 8.81 -27.85 -18.02
N GLN A 178 9.42 -28.44 -19.06
CA GLN A 178 8.92 -28.36 -20.43
C GLN A 178 7.79 -29.35 -20.71
N HIS A 179 7.63 -30.37 -19.86
CA HIS A 179 6.62 -31.42 -20.02
C HIS A 179 5.35 -31.12 -19.21
N THR A 180 4.20 -31.45 -19.81
CA THR A 180 2.92 -31.48 -19.11
C THR A 180 2.88 -32.65 -18.13
N PRO A 181 2.38 -32.51 -16.89
CA PRO A 181 1.65 -31.36 -16.32
C PRO A 181 2.52 -30.36 -15.51
N VAL A 182 3.84 -30.53 -15.51
CA VAL A 182 4.76 -29.75 -14.65
C VAL A 182 4.78 -28.28 -15.07
N TYR A 183 4.77 -28.00 -16.38
CA TYR A 183 4.70 -26.65 -16.92
C TYR A 183 3.50 -25.87 -16.39
N GLU A 184 2.31 -26.46 -16.45
CA GLU A 184 1.06 -25.84 -16.01
C GLU A 184 1.07 -25.57 -14.50
N ALA A 185 1.60 -26.49 -13.69
CA ALA A 185 1.72 -26.31 -12.25
C ALA A 185 2.65 -25.15 -11.87
N VAL A 186 3.79 -25.03 -12.56
CA VAL A 186 4.75 -23.92 -12.36
C VAL A 186 4.09 -22.58 -12.71
N MET A 187 3.39 -22.53 -13.84
CA MET A 187 2.67 -21.33 -14.30
C MET A 187 1.62 -20.86 -13.31
N ILE A 188 0.78 -21.78 -12.80
CA ILE A 188 -0.22 -21.48 -11.77
C ILE A 188 0.45 -20.91 -10.51
N THR A 189 1.59 -21.49 -10.11
CA THR A 189 2.35 -21.02 -8.94
C THR A 189 2.87 -19.59 -9.14
N TYR A 190 3.41 -19.27 -10.31
CA TYR A 190 3.85 -17.91 -10.63
C TYR A 190 2.69 -16.90 -10.67
N PHE A 191 1.57 -17.23 -11.31
CA PHE A 191 0.40 -16.35 -11.31
C PHE A 191 -0.14 -16.10 -9.91
N TYR A 192 -0.20 -17.14 -9.08
CA TYR A 192 -0.60 -17.02 -7.68
C TYR A 192 0.38 -16.13 -6.89
N SER A 193 1.68 -16.31 -7.08
CA SER A 193 2.70 -15.47 -6.46
C SER A 193 2.60 -14.00 -6.89
N ALA A 194 2.42 -13.74 -8.19
CA ALA A 194 2.23 -12.41 -8.72
C ALA A 194 0.98 -11.76 -8.12
N PHE A 195 -0.13 -12.50 -8.07
CA PHE A 195 -1.35 -12.03 -7.41
C PHE A 195 -1.10 -11.62 -5.96
N ILE A 196 -0.37 -12.43 -5.18
CA ILE A 196 0.00 -12.10 -3.79
C ILE A 196 0.88 -10.85 -3.73
N LEU A 197 1.95 -10.76 -4.53
CA LEU A 197 2.87 -9.63 -4.55
C LEU A 197 2.13 -8.30 -4.83
N TYR A 198 1.29 -8.28 -5.86
CA TYR A 198 0.51 -7.10 -6.18
C TYR A 198 -0.58 -6.81 -5.15
N SER A 199 -1.20 -7.83 -4.54
CA SER A 199 -2.11 -7.64 -3.40
C SER A 199 -1.42 -6.98 -2.21
N ILE A 200 -0.16 -7.35 -1.89
CA ILE A 200 0.62 -6.73 -0.81
C ILE A 200 0.89 -5.25 -1.11
N LEU A 201 1.33 -4.97 -2.35
CA LEU A 201 1.64 -3.63 -2.79
C LEU A 201 0.40 -2.71 -2.73
N ILE A 202 -0.73 -3.19 -3.26
CA ILE A 202 -2.00 -2.45 -3.26
C ILE A 202 -2.53 -2.30 -1.84
N PHE A 203 -2.46 -3.34 -1.00
CA PHE A 203 -2.93 -3.27 0.38
C PHE A 203 -2.15 -2.23 1.20
N SER A 204 -0.85 -2.12 0.98
CA SER A 204 0.00 -1.10 1.62
C SER A 204 -0.51 0.32 1.33
N ASN A 205 -0.81 0.60 0.06
CA ASN A 205 -1.37 1.89 -0.36
C ASN A 205 -2.80 2.07 0.17
N HIS A 206 -3.62 1.02 0.13
CA HIS A 206 -4.99 1.03 0.64
C HIS A 206 -5.06 1.41 2.12
N LEU A 207 -4.18 0.85 2.96
CA LEU A 207 -4.10 1.21 4.39
C LEU A 207 -3.84 2.70 4.57
N ALA A 208 -2.86 3.25 3.85
CA ALA A 208 -2.56 4.69 3.93
C ALA A 208 -3.73 5.54 3.44
N ILE A 209 -4.33 5.20 2.30
CA ILE A 209 -5.47 5.94 1.74
C ILE A 209 -6.62 5.95 2.74
N GLN A 210 -7.06 4.80 3.21
CA GLN A 210 -8.23 4.69 4.09
C GLN A 210 -8.00 5.41 5.43
N PHE A 211 -6.83 5.21 6.04
CA PHE A 211 -6.55 5.85 7.33
C PHE A 211 -6.42 7.36 7.21
N VAL A 212 -5.76 7.87 6.17
CA VAL A 212 -5.64 9.32 5.95
C VAL A 212 -6.99 9.96 5.60
N GLN A 213 -7.82 9.32 4.75
CA GLN A 213 -9.15 9.85 4.44
C GLN A 213 -10.08 9.83 5.67
N HIS A 214 -9.98 8.81 6.53
CA HIS A 214 -10.71 8.78 7.80
C HIS A 214 -10.30 9.92 8.72
N ALA A 215 -8.99 10.10 8.94
CA ALA A 215 -8.47 11.20 9.74
C ALA A 215 -8.91 12.56 9.18
N ARG A 216 -8.81 12.75 7.86
CA ARG A 216 -9.28 13.95 7.16
C ARG A 216 -10.77 14.21 7.42
N GLY A 217 -11.63 13.21 7.27
CA GLY A 217 -13.07 13.36 7.52
C GLY A 217 -13.37 13.79 8.96
N GLN A 218 -12.69 13.19 9.94
CA GLN A 218 -12.83 13.61 11.34
C GLN A 218 -12.35 15.05 11.59
N LEU A 219 -11.23 15.45 10.98
CA LEU A 219 -10.73 16.82 11.10
C LEU A 219 -11.65 17.84 10.43
N GLN A 220 -12.28 17.49 9.31
CA GLN A 220 -13.30 18.32 8.65
C GLN A 220 -14.52 18.52 9.55
N ILE A 221 -15.00 17.46 10.21
CA ILE A 221 -16.09 17.56 11.19
C ILE A 221 -15.69 18.48 12.35
N ILE A 222 -14.49 18.30 12.91
CA ILE A 222 -13.98 19.14 14.00
C ILE A 222 -13.96 20.61 13.57
N LYS A 223 -13.36 20.93 12.41
CA LYS A 223 -13.26 22.29 11.89
C LYS A 223 -14.63 22.93 11.68
N ARG A 224 -15.57 22.18 11.09
CA ARG A 224 -16.94 22.63 10.88
C ARG A 224 -17.65 22.94 12.19
N ASN A 225 -17.55 22.05 13.16
CA ASN A 225 -18.19 22.22 14.46
C ASN A 225 -17.57 23.38 15.24
N PHE A 226 -16.26 23.63 15.10
CA PHE A 226 -15.61 24.83 15.65
C PHE A 226 -16.16 26.13 15.05
N ASN A 227 -16.38 26.18 13.74
CA ASN A 227 -16.92 27.38 13.07
C ASN A 227 -18.37 27.69 13.45
N ILE A 228 -19.13 26.69 13.90
CA ILE A 228 -20.54 26.85 14.32
C ILE A 228 -20.62 27.23 15.82
N LEU A 229 -19.52 27.16 16.58
CA LEU A 229 -19.51 27.59 17.99
C LEU A 229 -19.81 29.10 18.08
N GLY A 230 -20.89 29.42 18.79
CA GLY A 230 -21.26 30.80 19.13
C GLY A 230 -20.68 31.26 20.47
N ARG A 231 -20.84 32.56 20.78
CA ARG A 231 -20.36 33.21 22.02
C ARG A 231 -20.87 32.55 23.31
N ASN A 232 -22.05 31.93 23.27
CA ASN A 232 -22.69 31.25 24.41
C ASN A 232 -22.51 29.72 24.37
N SER A 233 -21.48 29.22 23.68
CA SER A 233 -21.25 27.78 23.59
C SER A 233 -20.87 27.22 24.97
N ASN A 234 -21.61 26.20 25.39
CA ASN A 234 -21.38 25.52 26.67
C ASN A 234 -19.99 24.84 26.68
N ASP A 235 -19.29 24.91 27.82
CA ASP A 235 -17.98 24.31 28.02
C ASP A 235 -17.95 22.81 27.69
N CYS A 236 -19.07 22.10 27.91
CA CYS A 236 -19.20 20.70 27.51
C CYS A 236 -19.01 20.48 26.01
N LYS A 237 -19.53 21.37 25.14
CA LYS A 237 -19.39 21.23 23.68
C LYS A 237 -17.94 21.47 23.23
N ILE A 238 -17.26 22.39 23.90
CA ILE A 238 -15.84 22.68 23.65
C ILE A 238 -15.01 21.47 24.09
N ALA A 239 -15.26 20.93 25.29
CA ALA A 239 -14.61 19.73 25.80
C ALA A 239 -14.80 18.52 24.87
N ASP A 240 -16.00 18.32 24.32
CA ASP A 240 -16.28 17.26 23.35
C ASP A 240 -15.44 17.39 22.07
N LEU A 241 -15.32 18.60 21.52
CA LEU A 241 -14.49 18.85 20.33
C LEU A 241 -13.01 18.60 20.58
N ILE A 242 -12.55 18.92 21.79
CA ILE A 242 -11.17 18.71 22.22
C ILE A 242 -10.86 17.23 22.36
N ASN A 243 -11.77 16.49 23.00
CA ASN A 243 -11.67 15.04 23.10
C ASN A 243 -11.63 14.39 21.70
N ARG A 244 -12.44 14.88 20.75
CA ARG A 244 -12.38 14.43 19.34
C ARG A 244 -11.04 14.75 18.69
N HIS A 245 -10.51 15.96 18.85
CA HIS A 245 -9.19 16.33 18.28
C HIS A 245 -8.04 15.49 18.85
N VAL A 246 -8.03 15.27 20.17
CA VAL A 246 -7.04 14.41 20.83
C VAL A 246 -7.16 12.97 20.33
N ARG A 247 -8.39 12.47 20.17
CA ARG A 247 -8.66 11.13 19.64
C ARG A 247 -8.13 10.96 18.22
N VAL A 248 -8.42 11.89 17.31
CA VAL A 248 -7.88 11.85 15.93
C VAL A 248 -6.35 11.99 15.91
N SER A 249 -5.78 12.79 16.81
CA SER A 249 -4.34 12.90 16.97
C SER A 249 -3.69 11.58 17.40
N LYS A 250 -4.32 10.85 18.34
CA LYS A 250 -3.89 9.50 18.74
C LYS A 250 -4.00 8.50 17.59
N PHE A 251 -5.08 8.58 16.81
CA PHE A 251 -5.24 7.78 15.60
C PHE A 251 -4.13 8.05 14.56
N ALA A 252 -3.77 9.32 14.33
CA ALA A 252 -2.67 9.67 13.43
C ALA A 252 -1.32 9.11 13.90
N ILE A 253 -1.06 9.05 15.21
CA ILE A 253 0.14 8.40 15.76
C ILE A 253 0.14 6.90 15.46
N LEU A 254 -0.99 6.21 15.66
CA LEU A 254 -1.12 4.78 15.33
C LEU A 254 -0.93 4.52 13.84
N LEU A 255 -1.53 5.35 12.99
CA LEU A 255 -1.35 5.31 11.54
C LEU A 255 0.14 5.41 11.17
N LYS A 256 0.86 6.41 11.70
CA LYS A 256 2.31 6.57 11.44
C LYS A 256 3.10 5.32 11.85
N GLN A 257 2.77 4.72 13.00
CA GLN A 257 3.41 3.48 13.45
C GLN A 257 3.15 2.30 12.51
N VAL A 258 1.94 2.18 11.96
CA VAL A 258 1.60 1.13 10.99
C VAL A 258 2.37 1.32 9.69
N LEU A 259 2.43 2.55 9.18
CA LEU A 259 3.04 2.83 7.88
C LEU A 259 4.56 2.93 7.90
N HIS A 260 5.20 3.10 9.07
CA HIS A 260 6.63 3.37 9.17
C HIS A 260 7.51 2.38 8.41
N GLU A 261 7.40 1.09 8.74
CA GLU A 261 8.21 0.03 8.11
C GLU A 261 7.82 -0.18 6.64
N ILE A 262 6.53 0.01 6.33
CA ILE A 262 5.98 -0.15 4.98
C ILE A 262 6.56 0.92 4.05
N CYS A 263 6.53 2.19 4.47
CA CYS A 263 7.08 3.30 3.70
C CYS A 263 8.61 3.23 3.60
N LEU A 264 9.30 2.83 4.68
CA LEU A 264 10.76 2.63 4.64
C LEU A 264 11.16 1.61 3.58
N THR A 265 10.49 0.45 3.58
CA THR A 265 10.69 -0.60 2.59
C THR A 265 10.33 -0.11 1.19
N ASP A 266 9.24 0.66 1.06
CA ASP A 266 8.83 1.20 -0.24
C ASP A 266 9.91 2.12 -0.83
N VAL A 267 10.40 3.11 -0.08
CA VAL A 267 11.37 4.09 -0.60
C VAL A 267 12.68 3.43 -1.04
N ILE A 268 13.24 2.54 -0.21
CA ILE A 268 14.55 1.92 -0.50
C ILE A 268 14.46 0.98 -1.71
N PHE A 269 13.43 0.15 -1.78
CA PHE A 269 13.38 -0.89 -2.81
C PHE A 269 12.70 -0.42 -4.10
N THR A 270 11.75 0.50 -4.06
CA THR A 270 11.14 1.05 -5.29
C THR A 270 12.15 1.86 -6.09
N THR A 271 13.01 2.64 -5.43
CA THR A 271 14.09 3.37 -6.11
C THR A 271 15.04 2.43 -6.83
N LEU A 272 15.51 1.37 -6.14
CA LEU A 272 16.32 0.32 -6.78
C LEU A 272 15.58 -0.35 -7.95
N THR A 273 14.29 -0.64 -7.79
CA THR A 273 13.47 -1.28 -8.83
C THR A 273 13.30 -0.37 -10.04
N ILE A 274 13.06 0.93 -9.84
CA ILE A 274 12.94 1.94 -10.90
C ILE A 274 14.24 2.01 -11.71
N CYS A 275 15.40 2.09 -11.05
CA CYS A 275 16.70 2.09 -11.75
C CYS A 275 16.90 0.83 -12.62
N MET A 276 16.47 -0.34 -12.13
CA MET A 276 16.56 -1.58 -12.90
C MET A 276 15.58 -1.60 -14.08
N CYS A 277 14.37 -1.06 -13.91
CA CYS A 277 13.40 -0.92 -15.00
C CYS A 277 13.90 0.04 -16.09
N GLU A 278 14.47 1.18 -15.72
CA GLU A 278 15.05 2.15 -16.67
C GLU A 278 16.23 1.56 -17.45
N TYR A 279 17.12 0.84 -16.77
CA TYR A 279 18.17 0.09 -17.45
C TYR A 279 17.57 -0.94 -18.44
N SER A 280 16.50 -1.62 -18.05
CA SER A 280 15.81 -2.58 -18.91
C SER A 280 15.21 -1.90 -20.14
N VAL A 281 14.63 -0.70 -19.99
CA VAL A 281 14.16 0.12 -21.13
C VAL A 281 15.31 0.39 -22.11
N LEU A 282 16.46 0.86 -21.63
CA LEU A 282 17.62 1.16 -22.47
C LEU A 282 18.14 -0.08 -23.21
N GLN A 283 18.19 -1.22 -22.53
CA GLN A 283 18.66 -2.47 -23.09
C GLN A 283 17.69 -3.01 -24.16
N MET A 284 16.38 -2.94 -23.93
CA MET A 284 15.36 -3.38 -24.89
C MET A 284 15.28 -2.44 -26.10
N TRP A 285 15.44 -1.14 -25.87
CA TRP A 285 15.52 -0.14 -26.94
C TRP A 285 16.69 -0.44 -27.88
N ARG A 286 17.87 -0.74 -27.31
CA ARG A 286 19.06 -1.12 -28.09
C ARG A 286 18.85 -2.40 -28.91
N ASN A 287 18.05 -3.33 -28.40
CA ASN A 287 17.74 -4.59 -29.07
C ASN A 287 16.55 -4.46 -30.05
N ASN A 288 16.00 -3.26 -30.25
CA ASN A 288 14.85 -2.97 -31.10
C ASN A 288 13.56 -3.72 -30.70
N ASP A 289 13.45 -4.13 -29.43
CA ASP A 289 12.24 -4.77 -28.87
C ASP A 289 11.30 -3.70 -28.28
N MET A 290 10.53 -3.07 -29.17
CA MET A 290 9.63 -1.97 -28.82
C MET A 290 8.48 -2.40 -27.90
N VAL A 291 8.08 -3.67 -27.94
CA VAL A 291 7.02 -4.19 -27.06
C VAL A 291 7.51 -4.23 -25.62
N SER A 292 8.69 -4.80 -25.39
CA SER A 292 9.30 -4.83 -24.06
C SER A 292 9.61 -3.42 -23.54
N VAL A 293 10.05 -2.50 -24.41
CA VAL A 293 10.22 -1.08 -24.05
C VAL A 293 8.94 -0.49 -23.48
N ILE A 294 7.80 -0.63 -24.19
CA ILE A 294 6.52 -0.10 -23.74
C ILE A 294 6.12 -0.70 -22.38
N ILE A 295 6.29 -2.01 -22.21
CA ILE A 295 5.95 -2.71 -20.96
C ILE A 295 6.82 -2.20 -19.79
N TYR A 296 8.13 -2.06 -19.98
CA TYR A 296 9.03 -1.55 -18.94
C TYR A 296 8.80 -0.07 -18.62
N VAL A 297 8.43 0.76 -19.60
CA VAL A 297 8.02 2.17 -19.36
C VAL A 297 6.75 2.22 -18.52
N ILE A 298 5.72 1.44 -18.88
CA ILE A 298 4.48 1.34 -18.11
C ILE A 298 4.80 0.85 -16.68
N MET A 299 5.65 -0.16 -16.53
CA MET A 299 6.06 -0.65 -15.22
C MET A 299 6.76 0.41 -14.39
N THR A 300 7.65 1.19 -14.99
CA THR A 300 8.35 2.28 -14.30
C THR A 300 7.35 3.30 -13.76
N LEU A 301 6.39 3.72 -14.59
CA LEU A 301 5.31 4.63 -14.17
C LEU A 301 4.48 4.03 -13.03
N VAL A 302 4.13 2.74 -13.12
CA VAL A 302 3.37 2.03 -12.08
C VAL A 302 4.15 1.96 -10.76
N MET A 303 5.46 1.69 -10.80
CA MET A 303 6.30 1.64 -9.60
C MET A 303 6.42 3.01 -8.92
N CYS A 304 6.40 4.10 -9.68
CA CYS A 304 6.40 5.46 -9.13
C CYS A 304 5.10 5.80 -8.37
N LEU A 305 3.97 5.17 -8.69
CA LEU A 305 2.68 5.50 -8.07
C LEU A 305 2.68 5.27 -6.56
N SER A 306 3.25 4.16 -6.07
CA SER A 306 3.25 3.83 -4.63
C SER A 306 3.92 4.93 -3.77
N PRO A 307 5.20 5.29 -3.99
CA PRO A 307 5.87 6.34 -3.22
C PRO A 307 5.22 7.71 -3.42
N LEU A 308 4.75 8.05 -4.62
CA LEU A 308 4.00 9.28 -4.88
C LEU A 308 2.72 9.35 -4.04
N MET A 309 1.97 8.26 -3.96
CA MET A 309 0.76 8.18 -3.15
C MET A 309 1.08 8.40 -1.67
N PHE A 310 2.13 7.79 -1.13
CA PHE A 310 2.53 8.02 0.26
C PHE A 310 2.93 9.49 0.52
N CYS A 311 3.68 10.10 -0.39
CA CYS A 311 4.08 11.52 -0.28
C CYS A 311 2.84 12.43 -0.29
N TRP A 312 1.95 12.23 -1.24
CA TRP A 312 0.73 13.00 -1.39
C TRP A 312 -0.20 12.86 -0.17
N LEU A 313 -0.41 11.64 0.33
CA LEU A 313 -1.22 11.37 1.52
C LEU A 313 -0.61 11.98 2.79
N SER A 314 0.72 11.94 2.91
CA SER A 314 1.44 12.56 4.03
C SER A 314 1.22 14.07 4.08
N GLU A 315 1.30 14.75 2.93
CA GLU A 315 1.03 16.19 2.85
C GLU A 315 -0.43 16.53 3.11
N ILE A 316 -1.37 15.72 2.63
CA ILE A 316 -2.78 15.89 2.99
C ILE A 316 -2.95 15.81 4.50
N MET A 317 -2.37 14.80 5.14
CA MET A 317 -2.50 14.63 6.58
C MET A 317 -1.93 15.84 7.32
N GLU A 318 -0.72 16.27 7.00
CA GLU A 318 -0.12 17.45 7.61
C GLU A 318 -0.98 18.69 7.38
N LYS A 319 -1.40 18.95 6.14
CA LYS A 319 -2.24 20.10 5.79
C LYS A 319 -3.53 20.13 6.61
N GLN A 320 -4.21 18.99 6.76
CA GLN A 320 -5.44 18.93 7.55
C GLN A 320 -5.21 19.26 9.02
N PHE A 321 -4.09 18.83 9.61
CA PHE A 321 -3.76 19.20 10.99
C PHE A 321 -3.37 20.67 11.10
N THR A 322 -2.59 21.22 10.16
CA THR A 322 -2.25 22.64 10.17
C THR A 322 -3.48 23.52 9.93
N ASP A 323 -4.43 23.09 9.10
CA ASP A 323 -5.66 23.84 8.80
C ASP A 323 -6.59 24.00 10.03
N ILE A 324 -6.39 23.21 11.09
CA ILE A 324 -7.08 23.35 12.38
C ILE A 324 -6.55 24.57 13.14
N THR A 325 -5.29 24.97 12.93
CA THR A 325 -4.73 26.16 13.59
C THR A 325 -5.45 27.44 13.18
N GLN A 326 -6.16 27.43 12.04
CA GLN A 326 -7.06 28.51 11.62
C GLN A 326 -8.24 28.75 12.58
N ILE A 327 -8.50 27.86 13.55
CA ILE A 327 -9.41 28.14 14.68
C ILE A 327 -8.97 29.42 15.42
N TYR A 328 -7.68 29.76 15.40
CA TYR A 328 -7.18 31.03 15.92
C TYR A 328 -7.84 32.27 15.28
N MET A 329 -8.32 32.18 14.04
CA MET A 329 -9.02 33.29 13.35
C MET A 329 -10.49 33.42 13.76
N THR A 330 -11.04 32.46 14.49
CA THR A 330 -12.39 32.57 15.06
C THR A 330 -12.36 33.44 16.32
N SER A 331 -13.52 33.87 16.81
CA SER A 331 -13.63 34.65 18.05
C SER A 331 -13.38 33.81 19.31
N TRP A 332 -12.33 32.98 19.31
CA TRP A 332 -12.04 31.97 20.33
C TRP A 332 -11.78 32.57 21.72
N TYR A 333 -11.28 33.81 21.76
CA TYR A 333 -11.10 34.59 22.98
C TYR A 333 -12.43 34.89 23.69
N ASN A 334 -13.57 34.76 23.02
CA ASN A 334 -14.87 34.94 23.66
C ASN A 334 -15.45 33.66 24.29
N PHE A 335 -14.78 32.51 24.16
CA PHE A 335 -15.24 31.26 24.77
C PHE A 335 -14.78 31.16 26.22
N ASN A 336 -15.55 30.49 27.08
CA ASN A 336 -15.18 30.27 28.49
C ASN A 336 -13.99 29.27 28.66
N GLY A 337 -13.61 28.54 27.60
CA GLY A 337 -12.56 27.51 27.59
C GLY A 337 -11.27 27.86 26.83
N GLN A 338 -10.80 29.11 26.89
CA GLN A 338 -9.65 29.62 26.11
C GLN A 338 -8.38 28.76 26.22
N ASN A 339 -8.02 28.33 27.43
CA ASN A 339 -6.80 27.54 27.69
C ASN A 339 -6.76 26.23 26.89
N TYR A 340 -7.91 25.59 26.72
CA TYR A 340 -7.98 24.32 26.00
C TYR A 340 -7.87 24.51 24.48
N ILE A 341 -8.31 25.65 23.95
CA ILE A 341 -8.18 25.99 22.53
C ILE A 341 -6.73 26.31 22.19
N VAL A 342 -6.02 27.02 23.06
CA VAL A 342 -4.58 27.23 22.94
C VAL A 342 -3.86 25.88 22.87
N LEU A 343 -4.24 24.92 23.72
CA LEU A 343 -3.67 23.57 23.71
C LEU A 343 -3.94 22.83 22.38
N ILE A 344 -5.13 22.97 21.79
CA ILE A 344 -5.41 22.41 20.46
C ILE A 344 -4.48 23.02 19.42
N ILE A 345 -4.35 24.34 19.39
CA ILE A 345 -3.52 25.05 18.41
C ILE A 345 -2.08 24.55 18.53
N LEU A 346 -1.55 24.43 19.75
CA LEU A 346 -0.21 23.88 19.99
C LEU A 346 -0.07 22.43 19.53
N ILE A 347 -1.05 21.56 19.82
CA ILE A 347 -1.02 20.15 19.40
C ILE A 347 -1.15 20.01 17.87
N ALA A 348 -1.94 20.89 17.23
CA ALA A 348 -2.16 20.92 15.79
C ALA A 348 -0.93 21.43 15.01
N GLN A 349 -0.10 22.25 15.64
CA GLN A 349 1.19 22.71 15.08
C GLN A 349 2.26 21.61 15.05
N VAL A 350 2.11 20.54 15.83
CA VAL A 350 3.04 19.40 15.78
C VAL A 350 2.90 18.68 14.44
N SER A 351 3.99 18.60 13.66
CA SER A 351 3.93 18.00 12.33
C SER A 351 3.40 16.57 12.36
N ARG A 352 2.37 16.34 11.55
CA ARG A 352 1.77 15.03 11.35
C ARG A 352 2.18 14.39 10.03
N LYS A 353 3.28 14.79 9.38
CA LYS A 353 3.81 14.07 8.20
C LYS A 353 4.04 12.60 8.48
N ILE A 354 3.80 11.74 7.49
CA ILE A 354 4.16 10.33 7.54
C ILE A 354 5.68 10.25 7.33
N ASN A 355 6.39 9.48 8.16
CA ASN A 355 7.84 9.37 8.12
C ASN A 355 8.25 7.96 7.68
N ALA A 356 9.16 7.86 6.73
CA ALA A 356 9.81 6.63 6.27
C ALA A 356 11.24 6.56 6.84
N GLY A 357 11.36 6.19 8.12
CA GLY A 357 12.65 6.18 8.82
C GLY A 357 13.19 7.61 9.02
N ILE A 358 14.25 7.93 8.28
CA ILE A 358 15.03 9.18 8.41
C ILE A 358 14.39 10.35 7.64
N MET A 359 13.46 10.07 6.73
CA MET A 359 12.89 11.07 5.83
C MET A 359 11.37 11.20 5.99
N ASP A 360 10.89 12.43 5.97
CA ASP A 360 9.45 12.70 5.84
C ASP A 360 8.99 12.39 4.42
N MET A 361 7.86 11.70 4.28
CA MET A 361 7.22 11.49 2.99
C MET A 361 6.62 12.82 2.52
N SER A 362 7.15 13.39 1.44
CA SER A 362 6.69 14.66 0.86
C SER A 362 7.09 14.74 -0.62
N PHE A 363 6.44 15.59 -1.41
CA PHE A 363 6.84 15.80 -2.80
C PHE A 363 8.24 16.37 -2.90
N GLU A 364 8.68 17.18 -1.95
CA GLU A 364 10.07 17.67 -1.90
C GLU A 364 11.05 16.50 -1.75
N SER A 365 10.74 15.56 -0.86
CA SER A 365 11.51 14.34 -0.68
C SER A 365 11.55 13.49 -1.95
N PHE A 366 10.40 13.32 -2.60
CA PHE A 366 10.28 12.58 -3.85
C PHE A 366 11.06 13.26 -4.99
N ALA A 367 10.94 14.57 -5.14
CA ALA A 367 11.65 15.35 -6.15
C ALA A 367 13.17 15.40 -5.91
N LYS A 368 13.63 15.28 -4.66
CA LYS A 368 15.05 15.14 -4.30
C LYS A 368 15.63 13.78 -4.67
N VAL A 369 14.79 12.74 -4.83
CA VAL A 369 15.22 11.50 -5.47
C VAL A 369 15.50 11.84 -6.92
N ARG A 370 16.75 12.20 -7.22
CA ARG A 370 17.20 12.49 -8.58
C ARG A 370 17.12 11.20 -9.38
N ILE A 371 16.04 11.10 -10.15
CA ILE A 371 15.93 10.19 -11.28
C ILE A 371 16.57 10.97 -12.43
N PHE A 372 17.89 10.78 -12.57
CA PHE A 372 18.87 11.50 -13.41
C PHE A 372 19.33 12.87 -12.92
#